data_AF-A0A9J9BAS2-F1
#
_entry.id   AF-A0A9J9BAS2-F1
#
_cell.length_a   1.000
_cell.length_b   1.000
_cell.length_c   1.000
_cell.angle_alpha   90.00
_cell.angle_beta   90.00
_cell.angle_gamma   90.00
#
_symmetry.space_group_name_H-M   'P 1'
#
loop_
_entity.id
_entity.type
_entity.pdbx_description
1 polymer ?
#
loop_
_entity_poly.entity_id
_entity_poly.type
_entity_poly.pdbx_seq_one_letter_code
_entity_poly.pdbx_strand_id
1 'polypeptide(L)'
;MESVYLYIQQNPDYFAWIFCVLNVLWAGYVYFNKQRHDKNLKELQHSLNLDLERRKKIFELKISHYERYVKMLDEFGRKYQSELFNRMQPIFARYMAEMLDCETEVEKSAALSQFSMQVMELMSESMREYAILKSESKSLKLTASAALIKTFEELESLVEHSIESAKEFINQFPVLIMSNNQTDMQTKQGILNGQGQDIQLKSKELEQQMRIELNEI
;
A
#
# COMPACT_ATOMS: atom_id res chain seq x y z
N MET A 1 -62.16 -43.88 -20.99
CA MET A 1 -62.48 -43.67 -19.56
C MET A 1 -63.26 -44.87 -19.01
N GLU A 2 -64.32 -45.35 -19.67
CA GLU A 2 -65.08 -46.55 -19.21
C GLU A 2 -64.28 -47.86 -19.21
N SER A 3 -63.44 -48.09 -20.22
CA SER A 3 -62.62 -49.31 -20.33
C SER A 3 -61.56 -49.45 -19.23
N VAL A 4 -60.95 -48.34 -18.82
CA VAL A 4 -59.97 -48.29 -17.72
C VAL A 4 -60.68 -48.51 -16.38
N TYR A 5 -61.88 -47.96 -16.22
CA TYR A 5 -62.67 -48.07 -15.00
C TYR A 5 -63.18 -49.51 -14.77
N LEU A 6 -63.66 -50.18 -15.82
CA LEU A 6 -64.06 -51.59 -15.79
C LEU A 6 -62.87 -52.53 -15.46
N TYR A 7 -61.68 -52.22 -15.97
CA TYR A 7 -60.46 -52.98 -15.69
C TYR A 7 -59.98 -52.81 -14.23
N ILE A 8 -60.19 -51.63 -13.65
CA ILE A 8 -59.92 -51.35 -12.23
C ILE A 8 -60.90 -52.11 -11.32
N GLN A 9 -62.17 -52.23 -11.73
CA GLN A 9 -63.20 -52.91 -10.95
C GLN A 9 -63.05 -54.44 -10.92
N GLN A 10 -62.39 -55.04 -11.91
CA GLN A 10 -62.13 -56.49 -11.96
C GLN A 10 -61.01 -56.96 -11.04
N ASN A 11 -60.06 -56.08 -10.66
CA ASN A 11 -58.96 -56.42 -9.74
C ASN A 11 -58.67 -55.24 -8.79
N PRO A 12 -59.61 -54.89 -7.89
CA PRO A 12 -59.51 -53.72 -7.01
C PRO A 12 -58.28 -53.80 -6.08
N ASP A 13 -57.92 -55.00 -5.64
CA ASP A 13 -56.76 -55.24 -4.77
C ASP A 13 -55.43 -54.92 -5.45
N TYR A 14 -55.31 -55.18 -6.76
CA TYR A 14 -54.10 -54.88 -7.53
C TYR A 14 -53.86 -53.37 -7.67
N PHE A 15 -54.92 -52.60 -7.94
CA PHE A 15 -54.84 -51.15 -8.02
C PHE A 15 -54.63 -50.49 -6.66
N ALA A 16 -55.21 -51.05 -5.59
CA ALA A 16 -54.93 -50.62 -4.22
C ALA A 16 -53.45 -50.81 -3.87
N TRP A 17 -52.85 -51.95 -4.25
CA TRP A 17 -51.42 -52.19 -4.08
C TRP A 17 -50.55 -51.23 -4.89
N ILE A 18 -50.87 -51.00 -6.16
CA ILE A 18 -50.14 -50.01 -6.99
C ILE A 18 -50.22 -48.62 -6.38
N PHE A 19 -51.41 -48.19 -5.95
CA PHE A 19 -51.59 -46.89 -5.31
C PHE A 19 -50.78 -46.76 -4.02
N CYS A 20 -50.74 -47.82 -3.20
CA CYS A 20 -49.90 -47.87 -2.00
C CYS A 20 -48.41 -47.75 -2.35
N VAL A 21 -47.93 -48.51 -3.33
CA VAL A 21 -46.54 -48.47 -3.79
C VAL A 21 -46.18 -47.09 -4.34
N LEU A 22 -47.06 -46.48 -5.14
CA LEU A 22 -46.83 -45.14 -5.69
C LEU A 22 -46.72 -44.09 -4.59
N ASN A 23 -47.59 -44.14 -3.58
CA ASN A 23 -47.54 -43.21 -2.44
C ASN A 23 -46.27 -43.41 -1.59
N VAL A 24 -45.84 -44.66 -1.36
CA VAL A 24 -44.60 -44.96 -0.64
C VAL A 24 -43.39 -44.45 -1.42
N LEU A 25 -43.35 -44.64 -2.75
CA LEU A 25 -42.30 -44.10 -3.61
C LEU A 25 -42.30 -42.56 -3.61
N TRP A 26 -43.47 -41.93 -3.62
CA TRP A 26 -43.59 -40.48 -3.56
C TRP A 26 -43.12 -39.92 -2.22
N ALA A 27 -43.53 -40.54 -1.11
CA ALA A 27 -43.07 -40.19 0.23
C ALA A 27 -41.55 -40.38 0.37
N GLY A 28 -41.01 -41.47 -0.16
CA GLY A 28 -39.57 -41.70 -0.25
C GLY A 28 -38.85 -40.63 -1.07
N TYR A 29 -39.38 -40.31 -2.26
CA TYR A 29 -38.83 -39.26 -3.12
C TYR A 29 -38.81 -37.89 -2.42
N VAL A 30 -39.92 -37.48 -1.80
CA VAL A 30 -39.98 -36.22 -1.03
C VAL A 30 -39.00 -36.23 0.12
N TYR A 31 -38.91 -37.34 0.86
CA TYR A 31 -37.99 -37.47 1.99
C TYR A 31 -36.52 -37.36 1.54
N PHE A 32 -36.12 -38.14 0.52
CA PHE A 32 -34.76 -38.10 -0.01
C PHE A 32 -34.43 -36.76 -0.67
N ASN A 33 -35.37 -36.16 -1.40
CA ASN A 33 -35.17 -34.87 -2.02
C ASN A 33 -35.01 -33.77 -0.97
N LYS A 34 -35.86 -33.76 0.07
CA LYS A 34 -35.73 -32.84 1.21
C LYS A 34 -34.39 -33.01 1.92
N GLN A 35 -33.99 -34.24 2.22
CA GLN A 35 -32.71 -34.53 2.88
C GLN A 35 -31.51 -34.08 2.03
N ARG A 36 -31.56 -34.27 0.71
CA ARG A 36 -30.52 -33.80 -0.22
C ARG A 36 -30.47 -32.28 -0.29
N HIS A 37 -31.62 -31.61 -0.36
CA HIS A 37 -31.68 -30.14 -0.36
C HIS A 37 -31.18 -29.53 0.95
N ASP A 38 -31.56 -30.09 2.10
CA ASP A 38 -31.09 -29.63 3.40
C ASP A 38 -29.57 -29.80 3.54
N LYS A 39 -29.01 -30.90 3.01
CA LYS A 39 -27.56 -31.11 2.97
C LYS A 39 -26.86 -30.08 2.08
N ASN A 40 -27.36 -29.88 0.86
CA ASN A 40 -26.79 -28.91 -0.07
C ASN A 40 -26.89 -27.47 0.47
N LEU A 41 -27.99 -27.11 1.14
CA LEU A 41 -28.16 -25.81 1.78
C LEU A 41 -27.16 -25.60 2.92
N LYS A 42 -26.93 -26.62 3.75
CA LYS A 42 -25.92 -26.55 4.82
C LYS A 42 -24.50 -26.44 4.26
N GLU A 43 -24.18 -27.20 3.21
CA GLU A 43 -22.89 -27.12 2.53
C GLU A 43 -22.67 -25.74 1.90
N LEU A 44 -23.70 -25.18 1.25
CA LEU A 44 -23.67 -23.84 0.67
C LEU A 44 -23.55 -22.75 1.73
N GLN A 45 -24.32 -22.84 2.81
CA GLN A 45 -24.23 -21.89 3.91
C GLN A 45 -22.85 -21.96 4.57
N HIS A 46 -22.31 -23.15 4.75
CA HIS A 46 -20.97 -23.34 5.30
C HIS A 46 -19.89 -22.76 4.38
N SER A 47 -19.96 -23.01 3.06
CA SER A 47 -18.99 -22.45 2.11
C SER A 47 -19.05 -20.93 2.01
N LEU A 48 -20.26 -20.35 2.03
CA LEU A 48 -20.45 -18.90 2.08
C LEU A 48 -19.90 -18.29 3.38
N ASN A 49 -20.16 -18.92 4.53
CA ASN A 49 -19.61 -18.47 5.81
C ASN A 49 -18.08 -18.53 5.83
N LEU A 50 -17.48 -19.59 5.30
CA LEU A 50 -16.03 -19.70 5.16
C LEU A 50 -15.45 -18.62 4.25
N ASP A 51 -16.13 -18.29 3.14
CA ASP A 51 -15.69 -17.21 2.25
C ASP A 51 -15.78 -15.85 2.94
N LEU A 52 -16.87 -15.58 3.66
CA LEU A 52 -17.02 -14.36 4.46
C LEU A 52 -15.94 -14.25 5.55
N GLU A 53 -15.63 -15.33 6.26
CA GLU A 53 -14.55 -15.34 7.26
C GLU A 53 -13.17 -15.08 6.63
N ARG A 54 -12.90 -15.66 5.45
CA ARG A 54 -11.65 -15.40 4.72
C ARG A 54 -11.54 -13.94 4.31
N ARG A 55 -12.59 -13.38 3.71
CA ARG A 55 -12.63 -11.96 3.30
C ARG A 55 -12.45 -11.04 4.51
N LYS A 56 -13.12 -11.34 5.62
CA LYS A 56 -12.96 -10.59 6.87
C LYS A 56 -11.53 -10.62 7.39
N LYS A 57 -10.87 -11.78 7.38
CA LYS A 57 -9.46 -11.90 7.80
C LYS A 57 -8.52 -11.12 6.87
N ILE A 58 -8.74 -11.19 5.56
CA ILE A 58 -7.96 -10.41 4.58
C ILE A 58 -8.14 -8.91 4.81
N PHE A 59 -9.38 -8.47 5.06
CA PHE A 59 -9.70 -7.09 5.39
C PHE A 59 -8.98 -6.60 6.65
N GLU A 60 -9.05 -7.37 7.76
CA GLU A 60 -8.36 -7.05 9.01
C GLU A 60 -6.84 -6.98 8.82
N LEU A 61 -6.27 -7.89 8.03
CA LEU A 61 -4.85 -7.85 7.67
C LEU A 61 -4.49 -6.60 6.87
N LYS A 62 -5.29 -6.26 5.84
CA LYS A 62 -5.08 -5.04 5.03
C LYS A 62 -5.11 -3.78 5.89
N ILE A 63 -6.10 -3.63 6.76
CA ILE A 63 -6.18 -2.51 7.71
C ILE A 63 -4.90 -2.44 8.55
N SER A 64 -4.52 -3.54 9.19
CA SER A 64 -3.36 -3.56 10.07
C SER A 64 -2.07 -3.14 9.34
N HIS A 65 -1.90 -3.58 8.09
CA HIS A 65 -0.74 -3.22 7.30
C HIS A 65 -0.79 -1.77 6.80
N TYR A 66 -1.94 -1.27 6.33
CA TYR A 66 -2.08 0.13 5.91
C TYR A 66 -1.90 1.09 7.09
N GLU A 67 -2.51 0.82 8.25
CA GLU A 67 -2.32 1.64 9.45
C GLU A 67 -0.85 1.71 9.87
N ARG A 68 -0.14 0.59 9.82
CA ARG A 68 1.29 0.55 10.13
C ARG A 68 2.06 1.42 9.15
N TYR A 69 1.79 1.30 7.85
CA TYR A 69 2.51 2.05 6.84
C TYR A 69 2.24 3.55 6.93
N VAL A 70 0.98 3.97 7.13
CA VAL A 70 0.63 5.37 7.34
C VAL A 70 1.35 5.93 8.57
N LYS A 71 1.41 5.19 9.68
CA LYS A 71 2.18 5.61 10.86
C LYS A 71 3.67 5.80 10.56
N MET A 72 4.27 4.89 9.80
CA MET A 72 5.68 5.00 9.40
C MET A 72 5.91 6.19 8.46
N LEU A 73 4.96 6.44 7.56
CA LEU A 73 4.99 7.57 6.64
C LEU A 73 4.86 8.91 7.38
N ASP A 74 3.93 9.00 8.33
CA ASP A 74 3.77 10.16 9.21
C ASP A 74 5.02 10.41 10.06
N GLU A 75 5.61 9.35 10.62
CA GLU A 75 6.84 9.44 11.40
C GLU A 75 8.01 9.94 10.55
N PHE A 76 8.16 9.38 9.35
CA PHE A 76 9.15 9.84 8.37
C PHE A 76 8.94 11.30 7.99
N GLY A 77 7.69 11.69 7.67
CA GLY A 77 7.34 13.08 7.35
C GLY A 77 7.65 14.05 8.49
N ARG A 78 7.33 13.68 9.74
CA ARG A 78 7.62 14.50 10.92
C ARG A 78 9.12 14.68 11.14
N LYS A 79 9.90 13.60 11.02
CA LYS A 79 11.38 13.65 11.11
C LYS A 79 11.95 14.56 10.01
N TYR A 80 11.46 14.43 8.78
CA TYR A 80 11.96 15.23 7.67
C TYR A 80 11.62 16.72 7.79
N GLN A 81 10.42 17.06 8.28
CA GLN A 81 9.99 18.45 8.37
C GLN A 81 10.58 19.19 9.57
N SER A 82 10.73 18.52 10.72
CA SER A 82 11.17 19.17 11.97
C SER A 82 12.62 18.87 12.33
N GLU A 83 13.04 17.61 12.22
CA GLU A 83 14.35 17.16 12.69
C GLU A 83 15.45 17.48 11.69
N LEU A 84 15.19 17.31 10.38
CA LEU A 84 16.16 17.65 9.33
C LEU A 84 16.56 19.12 9.40
N PHE A 85 15.59 20.04 9.56
CA PHE A 85 15.87 21.46 9.69
C PHE A 85 16.70 21.77 10.94
N ASN A 86 16.33 21.21 12.09
CA ASN A 86 17.05 21.38 13.35
C ASN A 86 18.48 20.83 13.29
N ARG A 87 18.72 19.77 12.51
CA ARG A 87 20.07 19.17 12.31
C ARG A 87 20.88 19.91 11.25
N MET A 88 20.24 20.49 10.23
CA MET A 88 20.91 21.30 9.22
C MET A 88 21.36 22.67 9.73
N GLN A 89 20.59 23.30 10.63
CA GLN A 89 20.92 24.62 11.18
C GLN A 89 22.33 24.71 11.81
N PRO A 90 22.76 23.80 12.71
CA PRO A 90 24.11 23.85 13.29
C PRO A 90 25.20 23.57 12.25
N ILE A 91 24.94 22.73 11.24
CA ILE A 91 25.88 22.46 10.14
C ILE A 91 26.14 23.76 9.34
N PHE A 92 25.06 24.50 9.00
CA PHE A 92 25.17 25.80 8.33
C PHE A 92 25.84 26.86 9.20
N ALA A 93 25.47 26.96 10.48
CA ALA A 93 26.05 27.95 11.39
C ALA A 93 27.56 27.73 11.55
N ARG A 94 27.98 26.46 11.68
CA ARG A 94 29.39 26.08 11.74
C ARG A 94 30.12 26.43 10.45
N TYR A 95 29.56 26.09 9.29
CA TYR A 95 30.15 26.43 7.99
C TYR A 95 30.33 27.94 7.80
N MET A 96 29.33 28.74 8.17
CA MET A 96 29.41 30.20 8.11
C MET A 96 30.48 30.77 9.03
N ALA A 97 30.58 30.26 10.27
CA ALA A 97 31.64 30.67 11.19
C ALA A 97 33.03 30.31 10.66
N GLU A 98 33.22 29.07 10.20
CA GLU A 98 34.50 28.60 9.64
C GLU A 98 34.89 29.42 8.41
N MET A 99 33.95 29.72 7.49
CA MET A 99 34.22 30.54 6.30
C MET A 99 34.59 31.99 6.59
N LEU A 100 34.12 32.57 7.71
CA LEU A 100 34.49 33.93 8.12
C LEU A 100 35.90 34.00 8.71
N ASP A 101 36.37 32.92 9.34
CA ASP A 101 37.70 32.81 9.95
C ASP A 101 38.78 32.33 8.98
N CYS A 102 38.42 31.84 7.79
CA CYS A 102 39.36 31.38 6.77
C CYS A 102 40.06 32.54 6.06
N GLU A 103 41.40 32.61 6.14
CA GLU A 103 42.20 33.60 5.42
C GLU A 103 42.70 33.06 4.08
N THR A 104 42.85 31.74 3.95
CA THR A 104 43.40 31.08 2.76
C THR A 104 42.34 30.29 1.98
N GLU A 105 42.55 30.15 0.66
CA GLU A 105 41.69 29.31 -0.19
C GLU A 105 41.74 27.82 0.21
N VAL A 106 42.83 27.38 0.84
CA VAL A 106 42.97 26.00 1.37
C VAL A 106 42.03 25.77 2.54
N GLU A 107 41.95 26.72 3.48
CA GLU A 107 41.05 26.65 4.63
C GLU A 107 39.57 26.72 4.20
N LYS A 108 39.24 27.61 3.24
CA LYS A 108 37.88 27.68 2.66
C LYS A 108 37.48 26.36 2.01
N SER A 109 38.39 25.74 1.24
CA SER A 109 38.15 24.44 0.62
C SER A 109 37.95 23.33 1.67
N ALA A 110 38.65 23.39 2.80
CA ALA A 110 38.52 22.43 3.89
C ALA A 110 37.15 22.58 4.61
N ALA A 111 36.74 23.81 4.95
CA ALA A 111 35.44 24.10 5.55
C ALA A 111 34.28 23.65 4.64
N LEU A 112 34.40 23.89 3.34
CA LEU A 112 33.42 23.50 2.33
C LEU A 112 33.31 21.97 2.16
N SER A 113 34.44 21.27 2.21
CA SER A 113 34.47 19.79 2.22
C SER A 113 33.80 19.25 3.48
N GLN A 114 34.10 19.82 4.65
CA GLN A 114 33.51 19.42 5.92
C GLN A 114 32.01 19.67 6.00
N PHE A 115 31.53 20.78 5.45
CA PHE A 115 30.11 21.04 5.27
C PHE A 115 29.47 19.96 4.38
N SER A 116 30.05 19.70 3.20
CA SER A 116 29.52 18.74 2.23
C SER A 116 29.42 17.32 2.82
N MET A 117 30.44 16.87 3.59
CA MET A 117 30.41 15.59 4.28
C MET A 117 29.26 15.48 5.30
N GLN A 118 29.04 16.52 6.10
CA GLN A 118 27.96 16.52 7.11
C GLN A 118 26.58 16.49 6.46
N VAL A 119 26.38 17.22 5.35
CA VAL A 119 25.12 17.17 4.60
C VAL A 119 24.90 15.79 3.97
N MET A 120 25.94 15.17 3.42
CA MET A 120 25.88 13.80 2.89
C MET A 120 25.53 12.77 3.97
N GLU A 121 26.07 12.91 5.18
CA GLU A 121 25.76 12.01 6.29
C GLU A 121 24.28 12.08 6.67
N LEU A 122 23.74 13.30 6.77
CA LEU A 122 22.30 13.52 7.04
C LEU A 122 21.43 12.92 5.93
N MET A 123 21.81 13.10 4.67
CA MET A 123 21.12 12.50 3.53
C MET A 123 21.16 10.95 3.55
N SER A 124 22.30 10.37 3.92
CA SER A 124 22.48 8.91 4.02
C SER A 124 21.61 8.31 5.12
N GLU A 125 21.44 9.03 6.23
CA GLU A 125 20.50 8.66 7.28
C GLU A 125 19.06 8.67 6.77
N SER A 126 18.62 9.74 6.10
CA SER A 126 17.29 9.80 5.49
C SER A 126 17.04 8.70 4.45
N MET A 127 18.07 8.34 3.67
CA MET A 127 17.97 7.25 2.69
C MET A 127 17.77 5.89 3.35
N ARG A 128 18.40 5.65 4.51
CA ARG A 128 18.18 4.42 5.30
C ARG A 128 16.75 4.35 5.82
N GLU A 129 16.21 5.45 6.33
CA GLU A 129 14.82 5.49 6.79
C GLU A 129 13.83 5.25 5.64
N TYR A 130 14.08 5.87 4.48
CA TYR A 130 13.27 5.61 3.29
C TYR A 130 13.37 4.16 2.79
N ALA A 131 14.53 3.52 2.89
CA ALA A 131 14.69 2.11 2.54
C ALA A 131 13.82 1.18 3.42
N ILE A 132 13.61 1.54 4.70
CA ILE A 132 12.71 0.83 5.60
C ILE A 132 11.26 0.98 5.11
N LEU A 133 10.82 2.20 4.76
CA LEU A 133 9.49 2.44 4.17
C LEU A 133 9.28 1.65 2.88
N LYS A 134 10.28 1.64 1.99
CA LYS A 134 10.26 0.86 0.75
C LYS A 134 10.21 -0.65 1.00
N SER A 135 10.79 -1.13 2.09
CA SER A 135 10.67 -2.54 2.47
C SER A 135 9.24 -2.87 2.91
N GLU A 136 8.62 -2.00 3.71
CA GLU A 136 7.24 -2.21 4.18
C GLU A 136 6.23 -2.11 3.02
N SER A 137 6.45 -1.21 2.05
CA SER A 137 5.59 -1.08 0.87
C SER A 137 5.48 -2.38 0.06
N LYS A 138 6.55 -3.19 0.00
CA LYS A 138 6.52 -4.50 -0.70
C LYS A 138 5.52 -5.48 -0.10
N SER A 139 5.35 -5.46 1.22
CA SER A 139 4.35 -6.29 1.91
C SER A 139 2.93 -5.89 1.49
N LEU A 140 2.69 -4.58 1.37
CA LEU A 140 1.41 -4.02 0.93
C LEU A 140 1.08 -4.37 -0.51
N LYS A 141 2.08 -4.32 -1.40
CA LYS A 141 1.92 -4.64 -2.83
C LYS A 141 1.37 -6.06 -3.08
N LEU A 142 1.52 -6.99 -2.13
CA LEU A 142 0.97 -8.36 -2.26
C LEU A 142 -0.56 -8.42 -2.15
N THR A 143 -1.17 -7.45 -1.48
CA THR A 143 -2.61 -7.42 -1.22
C THR A 143 -3.31 -6.19 -1.81
N ALA A 144 -2.53 -5.22 -2.29
CA ALA A 144 -2.98 -3.99 -2.90
C ALA A 144 -3.62 -4.17 -4.28
N SER A 145 -4.53 -3.28 -4.63
CA SER A 145 -5.05 -3.12 -5.98
C SER A 145 -3.96 -2.67 -6.98
N ALA A 146 -4.18 -2.92 -8.27
CA ALA A 146 -3.25 -2.48 -9.33
C ALA A 146 -3.05 -0.95 -9.33
N ALA A 147 -4.09 -0.18 -9.01
CA ALA A 147 -4.00 1.28 -8.90
C ALA A 147 -3.12 1.72 -7.72
N LEU A 148 -3.28 1.07 -6.56
CA LEU A 148 -2.46 1.35 -5.38
C LEU A 148 -1.00 0.94 -5.61
N ILE A 149 -0.74 -0.20 -6.25
CA ILE A 149 0.62 -0.64 -6.64
C ILE A 149 1.29 0.41 -7.53
N LYS A 150 0.59 0.91 -8.55
CA LYS A 150 1.12 1.95 -9.44
C LYS A 150 1.48 3.21 -8.66
N THR A 151 0.63 3.62 -7.72
CA THR A 151 0.87 4.81 -6.88
C THR A 151 2.10 4.62 -6.00
N PHE A 152 2.31 3.43 -5.45
CA PHE A 152 3.55 3.09 -4.72
C PHE A 152 4.79 3.20 -5.61
N GLU A 153 4.76 2.66 -6.82
CA GLU A 153 5.91 2.70 -7.74
C GLU A 153 6.25 4.11 -8.19
N GLU A 154 5.23 4.93 -8.48
CA GLU A 154 5.40 6.34 -8.83
C GLU A 154 6.01 7.13 -7.66
N LEU A 155 5.49 6.95 -6.44
CA LEU A 155 6.06 7.58 -5.24
C LEU A 155 7.51 7.12 -5.01
N GLU A 156 7.77 5.82 -5.18
CA GLU A 156 9.10 5.26 -4.96
C GLU A 156 10.13 5.86 -5.92
N SER A 157 9.75 6.00 -7.19
CA SER A 157 10.57 6.60 -8.24
C SER A 157 10.83 8.09 -7.99
N LEU A 158 9.82 8.85 -7.54
CA LEU A 158 9.97 10.27 -7.22
C LEU A 158 11.00 10.49 -6.08
N VAL A 159 10.93 9.69 -5.03
CA VAL A 159 11.88 9.80 -3.90
C VAL A 159 13.30 9.43 -4.35
N GLU A 160 13.47 8.36 -5.14
CA GLU A 160 14.78 7.98 -5.68
C GLU A 160 15.38 9.08 -6.56
N HIS A 161 14.57 9.66 -7.44
CA HIS A 161 15.01 10.76 -8.31
C HIS A 161 15.37 12.02 -7.52
N SER A 162 14.62 12.33 -6.45
CA SER A 162 14.91 13.46 -5.57
C SER A 162 16.22 13.29 -4.81
N ILE A 163 16.49 12.08 -4.30
CA ILE A 163 17.75 11.76 -3.63
C ILE A 163 18.92 11.90 -4.59
N GLU A 164 18.80 11.41 -5.83
CA GLU A 164 19.87 11.54 -6.82
C GLU A 164 20.14 13.00 -7.18
N SER A 165 19.08 13.78 -7.39
CA SER A 165 19.17 15.22 -7.64
C SER A 165 19.85 15.96 -6.49
N ALA A 166 19.55 15.57 -5.24
CA ALA A 166 20.15 16.18 -4.06
C ALA A 166 21.62 15.81 -3.89
N LYS A 167 22.01 14.57 -4.18
CA LYS A 167 23.42 14.16 -4.22
C LYS A 167 24.20 14.94 -5.27
N GLU A 168 23.64 15.08 -6.48
CA GLU A 168 24.26 15.86 -7.55
C GLU A 168 24.45 17.33 -7.12
N PHE A 169 23.42 17.92 -6.50
CA PHE A 169 23.48 19.28 -5.99
C PHE A 169 24.57 19.45 -4.92
N ILE A 170 24.65 18.58 -3.93
CA ILE A 170 25.69 18.65 -2.88
C ILE A 170 27.09 18.49 -3.47
N ASN A 171 27.27 17.59 -4.43
CA ASN A 171 28.56 17.40 -5.10
C ASN A 171 29.00 18.64 -5.90
N GLN A 172 28.05 19.35 -6.51
CA GLN A 172 28.31 20.56 -7.30
C GLN A 172 28.33 21.82 -6.43
N PHE A 173 27.77 21.78 -5.22
CA PHE A 173 27.63 22.92 -4.32
C PHE A 173 28.96 23.67 -4.09
N PRO A 174 30.10 22.99 -3.84
CA PRO A 174 31.38 23.67 -3.69
C PRO A 174 31.77 24.53 -4.89
N VAL A 175 31.64 23.98 -6.09
CA VAL A 175 31.98 24.66 -7.35
C VAL A 175 31.03 25.83 -7.60
N LEU A 176 29.74 25.65 -7.32
CA LEU A 176 28.73 26.69 -7.49
C LEU A 176 28.95 27.88 -6.55
N ILE A 177 29.38 27.65 -5.31
CA ILE A 177 29.75 28.69 -4.35
C ILE A 177 31.01 29.42 -4.80
N MET A 178 32.08 28.69 -5.16
CA MET A 178 33.35 29.31 -5.58
C MET A 178 33.22 30.11 -6.88
N SER A 179 32.35 29.69 -7.79
CA SER A 179 32.08 30.40 -9.05
C SER A 179 31.05 31.52 -8.93
N ASN A 180 30.47 31.73 -7.74
CA ASN A 180 29.37 32.66 -7.47
C ASN A 180 28.20 32.51 -8.47
N ASN A 181 27.93 31.29 -8.92
CA ASN A 181 26.92 31.00 -9.93
C ASN A 181 25.54 30.85 -9.28
N GLN A 182 24.94 31.98 -8.91
CA GLN A 182 23.64 32.03 -8.25
C GLN A 182 22.50 31.49 -9.11
N THR A 183 22.58 31.61 -10.44
CA THR A 183 21.53 31.14 -11.37
C THR A 183 21.39 29.63 -11.33
N ASP A 184 22.50 28.90 -11.43
CA ASP A 184 22.48 27.43 -11.37
C ASP A 184 22.10 26.93 -9.98
N MET A 185 22.53 27.64 -8.93
CA MET A 185 22.14 27.34 -7.55
C MET A 185 20.62 27.46 -7.34
N GLN A 186 20.00 28.55 -7.81
CA GLN A 186 18.54 28.74 -7.74
C GLN A 186 17.80 27.71 -8.59
N THR A 187 18.32 27.36 -9.76
CA THR A 187 17.72 26.35 -10.64
C THR A 187 17.69 24.98 -9.97
N LYS A 188 18.83 24.54 -9.42
CA LYS A 188 18.93 23.25 -8.71
C LYS A 188 18.06 23.23 -7.44
N GLN A 189 17.98 24.33 -6.69
CA GLN A 189 17.06 24.46 -5.56
C GLN A 189 15.58 24.37 -6.00
N GLY A 190 15.22 25.02 -7.11
CA GLY A 190 13.87 24.96 -7.67
C GLY A 190 13.45 23.53 -8.04
N ILE A 191 14.36 22.76 -8.66
CA ILE A 191 14.13 21.36 -9.00
C ILE A 191 13.85 20.54 -7.73
N LEU A 192 14.69 20.67 -6.70
CA LEU A 192 14.52 19.93 -5.44
C LEU A 192 13.21 20.30 -4.72
N ASN A 193 12.85 21.58 -4.71
CA ASN A 193 11.60 22.04 -4.13
C ASN A 193 10.38 21.49 -4.89
N GLY A 194 10.43 21.49 -6.23
CA GLY A 194 9.37 20.90 -7.06
C GLY A 194 9.20 19.40 -6.79
N GLN A 195 10.31 18.65 -6.77
CA GLN A 195 10.29 17.23 -6.43
C GLN A 195 9.72 16.97 -5.03
N GLY A 196 10.06 17.81 -4.05
CA GLY A 196 9.50 17.72 -2.71
C GLY A 196 7.97 17.91 -2.69
N GLN A 197 7.45 18.85 -3.49
CA GLN A 197 6.01 19.05 -3.64
C GLN A 197 5.33 17.86 -4.32
N ASP A 198 5.93 17.32 -5.39
CA ASP A 198 5.40 16.15 -6.10
C ASP A 198 5.34 14.92 -5.20
N ILE A 199 6.37 14.69 -4.39
CA ILE A 199 6.40 13.61 -3.38
C ILE A 199 5.27 13.78 -2.37
N GLN A 200 5.05 15.00 -1.86
CA GLN A 200 3.96 15.26 -0.91
C GLN A 200 2.58 15.04 -1.54
N LEU A 201 2.37 15.49 -2.78
CA LEU A 201 1.11 15.30 -3.49
C LEU A 201 0.85 13.81 -3.74
N LYS A 202 1.85 13.07 -4.22
CA LYS A 202 1.73 11.64 -4.47
C LYS A 202 1.53 10.83 -3.19
N SER A 203 2.15 11.24 -2.08
CA SER A 203 1.92 10.65 -0.76
C SER A 203 0.47 10.79 -0.31
N LYS A 204 -0.14 11.96 -0.51
CA LYS A 204 -1.56 12.18 -0.19
C LYS A 204 -2.49 11.36 -1.09
N GLU A 205 -2.14 11.24 -2.36
CA GLU A 205 -2.87 10.39 -3.31
C GLU A 205 -2.83 8.92 -2.86
N LEU A 206 -1.67 8.44 -2.40
CA LEU A 206 -1.50 7.09 -1.86
C LEU A 206 -2.43 6.84 -0.65
N GLU A 207 -2.48 7.79 0.30
CA GLU A 207 -3.40 7.71 1.45
C GLU A 207 -4.87 7.64 1.03
N GLN A 208 -5.25 8.43 0.02
CA GLN A 208 -6.61 8.43 -0.50
C GLN A 208 -6.95 7.09 -1.18
N GLN A 209 -6.04 6.54 -1.97
CA GLN A 209 -6.19 5.23 -2.61
C GLN A 209 -6.34 4.11 -1.57
N MET A 210 -5.54 4.13 -0.49
CA MET A 210 -5.68 3.16 0.61
C MET A 210 -7.07 3.25 1.27
N ARG A 211 -7.61 4.46 1.46
CA ARG A 211 -8.97 4.65 2.01
C ARG A 211 -10.06 4.12 1.08
N ILE A 212 -9.92 4.34 -0.23
CA ILE A 212 -10.87 3.82 -1.22
C ILE A 212 -10.85 2.29 -1.21
N GLU A 213 -9.66 1.68 -1.22
CA GLU A 213 -9.53 0.22 -1.22
C GLU A 213 -10.10 -0.43 0.05
N LEU A 214 -10.03 0.25 1.20
CA LEU A 214 -10.69 -0.20 2.43
C LEU A 214 -12.22 -0.07 2.40
N ASN A 215 -12.77 0.84 1.60
CA ASN A 215 -14.23 1.03 1.51
C ASN A 215 -14.90 0.14 0.45
N GLU A 216 -14.14 -0.46 -0.46
CA GLU A 216 -14.63 -1.30 -1.56
C GLU A 216 -14.67 -2.82 -1.25
N ILE A 217 -14.30 -3.23 -0.03
CA ILE A 217 -14.29 -4.65 0.42
C ILE A 217 -15.63 -5.06 1.04
#